data_AF-A0A9Q9DDG4-F1
#
_entry.id   AF-A0A9Q9DDG4-F1
#
_cell.length_a   1.000
_cell.length_b   1.000
_cell.length_c   1.000
_cell.angle_alpha   90.00
_cell.angle_beta   90.00
_cell.angle_gamma   90.00
#
_symmetry.space_group_name_H-M   'P 1'
#
loop_
_entity.id
_entity.type
_entity.pdbx_description
1 polymer ?
#
loop_
_entity_poly.entity_id
_entity_poly.type
_entity_poly.pdbx_seq_one_letter_code
_entity_poly.pdbx_strand_id
1 'polypeptide(L)'
;MFIVFLRFSDNRHQASKFLDGHNAWLKREFDTGTFLLAGSLQPDAGGSILAHKIDRNRLEALLQEDPFVAQRVVSAEIHEVSPGRVDERLAFLKGC
;
A
#
# COMPACT_ATOMS: atom_id res chain seq x y z
N MET A 1 -9.54 7.15 -4.57
CA MET A 1 -8.51 6.07 -4.55
C MET A 1 -7.29 6.56 -3.78
N PHE A 2 -6.36 5.69 -3.40
CA PHE A 2 -5.20 6.09 -2.60
C PHE A 2 -3.88 5.61 -3.22
N ILE A 3 -2.87 6.47 -3.11
CA ILE A 3 -1.47 6.14 -3.31
C ILE A 3 -0.83 6.13 -1.93
N VAL A 4 -0.27 5.00 -1.53
CA VAL A 4 0.40 4.85 -0.24
C VAL A 4 1.88 4.64 -0.48
N PHE A 5 2.73 5.49 0.10
CA PHE A 5 4.16 5.25 0.12
C PHE A 5 4.54 4.62 1.46
N LEU A 6 5.16 3.44 1.40
CA LEU A 6 5.75 2.75 2.53
C LEU A 6 7.24 3.12 2.59
N ARG A 7 7.61 4.14 3.35
CA ARG A 7 8.99 4.64 3.42
C ARG A 7 9.77 3.89 4.49
N PHE A 8 10.97 3.41 4.16
CA PHE A 8 11.81 2.77 5.17
C PHE A 8 12.03 3.67 6.39
N SER A 9 11.98 3.04 7.55
CA SER A 9 12.20 3.63 8.86
C SER A 9 13.43 3.02 9.52
N ASP A 10 13.73 3.39 10.76
CA ASP A 10 14.95 2.96 11.48
C ASP A 10 15.09 1.43 11.57
N ASN A 11 13.97 0.70 11.63
CA ASN A 11 13.96 -0.76 11.70
C ASN A 11 14.02 -1.47 10.34
N ARG A 12 14.39 -0.77 9.25
CA ARG A 12 14.49 -1.37 7.89
C ARG A 12 15.33 -2.66 7.84
N HIS A 13 16.33 -2.78 8.70
CA HIS A 13 17.19 -3.97 8.81
C HIS A 13 16.43 -5.23 9.28
N GLN A 14 15.24 -5.08 9.87
CA GLN A 14 14.39 -6.19 10.30
C GLN A 14 13.41 -6.68 9.22
N ALA A 15 13.40 -6.07 8.02
CA ALA A 15 12.45 -6.41 6.96
C ALA A 15 12.43 -7.91 6.63
N SER A 16 13.59 -8.56 6.58
CA SER A 16 13.67 -10.01 6.30
C SER A 16 12.92 -10.87 7.31
N LYS A 17 12.82 -10.44 8.58
CA LYS A 17 12.11 -11.18 9.64
C LYS A 17 10.59 -11.17 9.46
N PHE A 18 10.06 -10.14 8.81
CA PHE A 18 8.62 -9.89 8.70
C PHE A 18 8.11 -10.05 7.26
N LEU A 19 8.98 -10.44 6.33
CA LEU A 19 8.71 -10.46 4.90
C LEU A 19 7.55 -11.40 4.53
N ASP A 20 7.48 -12.59 5.13
CA ASP A 20 6.41 -13.55 4.85
C ASP A 20 5.05 -13.01 5.28
N GLY A 21 4.98 -12.36 6.44
CA GLY A 21 3.76 -11.72 6.93
C GLY A 21 3.33 -10.53 6.07
N HIS A 22 4.27 -9.70 5.64
CA HIS A 22 4.03 -8.62 4.69
C HIS A 22 3.48 -9.14 3.35
N ASN A 23 4.08 -10.20 2.81
CA ASN A 23 3.62 -10.82 1.56
C ASN A 23 2.23 -11.45 1.68
N ALA A 24 1.93 -12.09 2.81
CA ALA A 24 0.60 -12.65 3.07
C ALA A 24 -0.47 -11.54 3.16
N TRP A 25 -0.15 -10.43 3.83
CA TRP A 25 -1.01 -9.24 3.89
C TRP A 25 -1.28 -8.65 2.51
N LEU A 26 -0.23 -8.42 1.69
CA LEU A 26 -0.37 -7.95 0.31
C LEU A 26 -1.28 -8.89 -0.49
N LYS A 27 -1.00 -10.20 -0.45
CA LYS A 27 -1.77 -11.19 -1.21
C LYS A 27 -3.27 -11.11 -0.88
N ARG A 28 -3.61 -11.05 0.41
CA ARG A 28 -5.00 -10.97 0.86
C ARG A 28 -5.73 -9.77 0.26
N GLU A 29 -5.08 -8.61 0.24
CA GLU A 29 -5.69 -7.38 -0.27
C GLU A 29 -5.71 -7.30 -1.81
N PHE A 30 -4.85 -8.05 -2.49
CA PHE A 30 -5.01 -8.31 -3.92
C PHE A 30 -6.19 -9.25 -4.19
N ASP A 31 -6.39 -10.29 -3.38
CA ASP A 31 -7.50 -11.23 -3.54
C ASP A 31 -8.87 -10.55 -3.31
N THR A 32 -8.96 -9.55 -2.44
CA THR A 32 -10.16 -8.71 -2.25
C THR A 32 -10.35 -7.67 -3.37
N GLY A 33 -9.32 -7.44 -4.17
CA GLY A 33 -9.25 -6.36 -5.14
C GLY A 33 -9.06 -4.98 -4.52
N THR A 34 -8.76 -4.85 -3.23
CA THR A 34 -8.47 -3.55 -2.61
C THR A 34 -7.14 -2.98 -3.10
N PHE A 35 -6.11 -3.82 -3.25
CA PHE A 35 -4.82 -3.42 -3.83
C PHE A 35 -4.76 -3.72 -5.33
N LEU A 36 -4.28 -2.73 -6.08
CA LEU A 36 -4.12 -2.80 -7.54
C LEU A 36 -2.66 -2.87 -7.96
N LEU A 37 -1.77 -2.36 -7.12
CA LEU A 37 -0.32 -2.36 -7.35
C LEU A 37 0.38 -2.35 -6.01
N ALA A 38 1.47 -3.10 -5.92
CA ALA A 38 2.47 -3.01 -4.88
C ALA A 38 3.85 -3.10 -5.57
N GLY A 39 4.80 -2.25 -5.18
CA GLY A 39 6.13 -2.27 -5.79
C GLY A 39 7.15 -1.44 -5.04
N SER A 40 8.43 -1.70 -5.30
CA SER A 40 9.53 -0.99 -4.64
C SER A 40 9.73 0.42 -5.19
N LEU A 41 9.97 1.37 -4.29
CA LEU A 41 10.41 2.72 -4.65
C LEU A 41 11.92 2.72 -4.88
N GLN A 42 12.35 3.25 -6.03
CA GLN A 42 13.75 3.29 -6.41
C GLN A 42 14.41 4.66 -6.13
N PRO A 43 15.70 4.70 -5.76
CA PRO A 43 16.51 3.55 -5.32
C PRO A 43 16.23 3.23 -3.84
N ASP A 44 15.85 1.98 -3.54
CA ASP A 44 15.75 1.41 -2.18
C ASP A 44 15.07 2.32 -1.12
N ALA A 45 13.99 3.00 -1.52
CA ALA A 45 13.29 3.99 -0.69
C ALA A 45 12.05 3.41 0.02
N GLY A 46 11.88 2.09 -0.03
CA GLY A 46 10.74 1.35 0.51
C GLY A 46 9.81 0.85 -0.60
N GLY A 47 8.50 0.97 -0.40
CA GLY A 47 7.46 0.48 -1.30
C GLY A 47 6.37 1.49 -1.60
N SER A 48 5.53 1.19 -2.57
CA SER A 48 4.34 1.94 -2.93
C SER A 48 3.18 0.99 -3.18
N ILE A 49 1.99 1.39 -2.78
CA ILE A 49 0.75 0.66 -2.99
C ILE A 49 -0.28 1.58 -3.65
N LEU A 50 -1.00 1.06 -4.64
CA LEU A 50 -2.23 1.67 -5.15
C LEU A 50 -3.42 0.92 -4.58
N ALA A 51 -4.24 1.61 -3.78
CA ALA A 51 -5.44 1.06 -3.18
C ALA A 51 -6.71 1.73 -3.73
N HIS A 52 -7.77 0.96 -3.91
CA HIS A 52 -9.07 1.46 -4.36
C HIS A 52 -10.24 0.78 -3.65
N LYS A 53 -11.45 1.36 -3.79
CA LYS A 53 -12.69 0.86 -3.15
C LYS A 53 -12.59 0.72 -1.63
N ILE A 54 -11.91 1.65 -0.98
CA ILE A 54 -11.73 1.69 0.47
C ILE A 54 -11.80 3.16 0.90
N ASP A 55 -12.37 3.43 2.07
CA ASP A 55 -12.31 4.77 2.67
C ASP A 55 -11.01 4.96 3.47
N ARG A 56 -10.69 6.21 3.82
CA ARG A 56 -9.43 6.55 4.48
C ARG A 56 -9.26 5.86 5.83
N ASN A 57 -10.30 5.83 6.67
CA ASN A 57 -10.19 5.25 8.02
C ASN A 57 -9.95 3.74 7.93
N ARG A 58 -10.64 3.07 7.00
CA ARG A 58 -10.46 1.64 6.78
C ARG A 58 -9.08 1.33 6.20
N LEU A 59 -8.57 2.19 5.30
CA LEU A 59 -7.21 2.05 4.77
C LEU A 59 -6.14 2.23 5.86
N GLU A 60 -6.30 3.22 6.73
CA GLU A 60 -5.38 3.43 7.86
C GLU A 60 -5.34 2.21 8.79
N ALA A 61 -6.52 1.66 9.13
CA ALA A 61 -6.60 0.44 9.93
C ALA A 61 -5.94 -0.76 9.22
N LEU A 62 -6.21 -0.93 7.93
CA LEU A 62 -5.63 -2.00 7.11
C LEU A 62 -4.10 -1.91 7.03
N LEU A 63 -3.54 -0.70 6.94
CA LEU A 63 -2.09 -0.49 6.91
C LEU A 63 -1.43 -0.83 8.25
N GLN A 64 -2.13 -0.68 9.39
CA GLN A 64 -1.61 -1.12 10.69
C GLN A 64 -1.54 -2.64 10.82
N GLU A 65 -2.24 -3.39 9.97
CA GLU A 65 -2.14 -4.87 9.94
C GLU A 65 -0.87 -5.35 9.23
N ASP A 66 -0.20 -4.50 8.44
CA ASP A 66 1.07 -4.84 7.81
C ASP A 66 2.16 -4.96 8.88
N PRO A 67 2.82 -6.11 9.03
CA PRO A 67 3.94 -6.28 9.96
C PRO A 67 5.06 -5.26 9.75
N PHE A 68 5.28 -4.79 8.51
CA PHE A 68 6.30 -3.76 8.26
C PHE A 68 5.92 -2.41 8.89
N VAL A 69 4.63 -2.05 8.87
CA VAL A 69 4.14 -0.82 9.50
C VAL A 69 4.11 -0.99 11.02
N ALA A 70 3.51 -2.07 11.52
CA ALA A 70 3.38 -2.34 12.96
C ALA A 70 4.74 -2.40 13.69
N GLN A 71 5.77 -2.95 13.02
CA GLN A 71 7.12 -3.07 13.57
C GLN A 71 8.03 -1.89 13.19
N ARG A 72 7.48 -0.85 12.56
CA ARG A 72 8.19 0.36 12.12
C ARG A 72 9.38 0.05 11.20
N VAL A 73 9.29 -1.01 10.40
CA VAL A 73 10.21 -1.27 9.27
C VAL A 73 9.98 -0.20 8.21
N VAL A 74 8.72 0.19 8.01
CA VAL A 74 8.30 1.30 7.16
C VAL A 74 7.31 2.21 7.90
N SER A 75 7.19 3.45 7.42
CA SER A 75 6.10 4.37 7.75
C SER A 75 5.19 4.55 6.53
N ALA A 76 3.88 4.64 6.75
CA ALA A 76 2.92 4.83 5.68
C ALA A 76 2.60 6.31 5.48
N GLU A 77 2.74 6.78 4.24
CA GLU A 77 2.33 8.11 3.80
C GLU A 77 1.18 7.96 2.80
N ILE A 78 -0.01 8.46 3.16
CA ILE A 78 -1.25 8.21 2.41
C ILE A 78 -1.65 9.48 1.65
N HIS A 79 -1.81 9.35 0.33
CA HIS A 79 -2.29 10.41 -0.54
C HIS A 79 -3.58 9.98 -1.23
N GLU A 80 -4.63 10.77 -1.08
CA GLU A 80 -5.90 10.54 -1.77
C GLU A 80 -5.87 11.16 -3.16
N VAL A 81 -6.38 10.40 -4.13
CA VAL A 81 -6.49 10.83 -5.53
C VAL A 81 -7.92 10.62 -6.00
N SER A 82 -8.51 11.67 -6.57
CA SER A 82 -9.78 11.64 -7.31
C SER A 82 -9.47 11.61 -8.82
N PRO A 83 -9.52 10.45 -9.50
CA PRO A 83 -9.04 10.33 -10.88
C PRO A 83 -9.91 11.14 -11.87
N GLY A 84 -9.36 12.23 -12.42
CA GLY A 84 -10.06 13.07 -13.41
C GLY A 84 -9.98 12.53 -14.84
N ARG A 85 -8.83 11.98 -15.24
CA ARG A 85 -8.60 11.37 -16.55
C ARG A 85 -7.86 10.06 -16.37
N VAL A 86 -8.33 9.01 -17.04
CA VAL A 86 -7.75 7.66 -16.99
C VAL A 86 -7.74 7.06 -18.39
N ASP A 87 -6.80 6.15 -18.64
CA ASP A 87 -6.81 5.23 -19.78
C ASP A 87 -8.06 4.32 -19.69
N GLU A 88 -8.59 3.88 -20.83
CA GLU A 88 -9.80 3.04 -20.88
C GLU A 88 -9.66 1.75 -20.06
N ARG A 89 -8.47 1.14 -20.02
CA ARG A 89 -8.19 -0.05 -19.21
C ARG A 89 -8.37 0.20 -17.70
N LEU A 90 -8.35 1.45 -17.28
CA LEU A 90 -8.46 1.90 -15.90
C LEU A 90 -9.76 2.67 -15.63
N ALA A 91 -10.75 2.60 -16.54
CA ALA A 91 -12.02 3.32 -16.42
C ALA A 91 -12.74 3.03 -15.08
N PHE A 92 -12.57 1.85 -14.52
CA PHE A 92 -13.12 1.42 -13.24
C PHE A 92 -12.62 2.23 -12.02
N LEU A 93 -11.59 3.07 -12.17
CA LEU A 93 -11.08 3.95 -11.12
C LEU A 93 -11.84 5.28 -11.02
N LYS A 94 -12.66 5.63 -12.01
CA LYS A 94 -13.48 6.84 -11.97
C LYS A 94 -14.64 6.68 -11.00
N GLY A 95 -15.02 7.78 -10.33
CA GLY A 95 -16.15 7.80 -9.40
C GLY A 95 -15.93 7.05 -8.08
N CYS A 96 -14.67 6.69 -7.78
CA CYS A 96 -14.24 6.30 -6.45
C CYS A 96 -14.15 7.52 -5.53
#